data_AF-A0A971T0I2-F1
#
_entry.id   AF-A0A971T0I2-F1
#
_cell.length_a   1.000
_cell.length_b   1.000
_cell.length_c   1.000
_cell.angle_alpha   90.00
_cell.angle_beta   90.00
_cell.angle_gamma   90.00
#
_symmetry.space_group_name_H-M   'P 1'
#
loop_
_entity.id
_entity.type
_entity.pdbx_description
1 polymer ?
#
loop_
_entity_poly.entity_id
_entity_poly.type
_entity_poly.pdbx_seq_one_letter_code
_entity_poly.pdbx_strand_id
1 'polypeptide(L)'
;MKLRRRHKYSLIALAAYWPLVFTLTHIPMRDITRNSGMSDKTMHIMAFFVLTFLVWCAVSPYRRIEWHRAKTWWVFGTLAVYGALDEYLQSFVGRGTCVDDFIANLFGITLAMGVLSVFHFWSALLISAAASIFVISNMSNLTALYPHFHLNTAYHFSAYAALCLIWIQHIDRHLYLSSNRAAWLLVAAALPLAMLGLVAVAAPFFDKTVWWMDIATAIFGIAAAVLISRLTFALTGNISPPLKNGTKKP
;
A
#
# COMPACT_ATOMS: atom_id res chain seq x y z
N MET A 1 7.03 22.96 -16.39
CA MET A 1 6.77 21.60 -16.94
C MET A 1 5.40 21.09 -16.47
N LYS A 2 4.54 20.58 -17.35
CA LYS A 2 3.22 20.05 -16.95
C LYS A 2 3.38 18.69 -16.25
N LEU A 3 3.02 18.61 -14.96
CA LEU A 3 3.04 17.35 -14.21
C LEU A 3 2.01 16.37 -14.75
N ARG A 4 2.43 15.11 -15.00
CA ARG A 4 1.51 14.02 -15.36
C ARG A 4 0.52 13.80 -14.23
N ARG A 5 -0.77 13.58 -14.56
CA ARG A 5 -1.88 13.40 -13.59
C ARG A 5 -1.54 12.43 -12.45
N ARG A 6 -0.90 11.31 -12.77
CA ARG A 6 -0.54 10.29 -11.79
C ARG A 6 0.60 10.70 -10.85
N HIS A 7 1.58 11.47 -11.33
CA HIS A 7 2.60 12.05 -10.48
C HIS A 7 1.96 13.01 -9.46
N LYS A 8 0.94 13.78 -9.87
CA LYS A 8 0.16 14.59 -8.92
C LYS A 8 -0.48 13.74 -7.82
N TYR A 9 -1.04 12.58 -8.16
CA TYR A 9 -1.61 11.67 -7.15
C TYR A 9 -0.55 11.11 -6.19
N SER A 10 0.63 10.73 -6.68
CA SER A 10 1.73 10.30 -5.80
C SER A 10 2.20 11.42 -4.87
N LEU A 11 2.27 12.67 -5.35
CA LEU A 11 2.60 13.83 -4.52
C LEU A 11 1.54 14.12 -3.46
N ILE A 12 0.25 14.05 -3.83
CA ILE A 12 -0.86 14.24 -2.87
C ILE A 12 -0.83 13.14 -1.80
N ALA A 13 -0.66 11.88 -2.22
CA ALA A 13 -0.55 10.76 -1.28
C ALA A 13 0.63 10.93 -0.33
N LEU A 14 1.81 11.32 -0.85
CA LEU A 14 2.98 11.60 -0.03
C LEU A 14 2.74 12.78 0.94
N ALA A 15 2.15 13.88 0.45
CA ALA A 15 1.87 15.07 1.25
C ALA A 15 0.85 14.81 2.36
N ALA A 16 -0.06 13.86 2.18
CA ALA A 16 -0.99 13.44 3.23
C ALA A 16 -0.35 12.42 4.20
N TYR A 17 0.37 11.43 3.66
CA TYR A 17 0.93 10.32 4.43
C TYR A 17 2.11 10.73 5.30
N TRP A 18 2.98 11.61 4.81
CA TRP A 18 4.18 12.00 5.55
C TRP A 18 3.86 12.74 6.87
N PRO A 19 3.02 13.79 6.90
CA PRO A 19 2.59 14.40 8.16
C PRO A 19 1.82 13.45 9.07
N LEU A 20 1.02 12.54 8.48
CA LEU A 20 0.30 11.52 9.24
C LEU A 20 1.28 10.62 10.01
N VAL A 21 2.28 10.05 9.33
CA VAL A 21 3.30 9.20 9.98
C VAL A 21 4.07 9.97 11.03
N PHE A 22 4.54 11.18 10.70
CA PHE A 22 5.25 12.03 11.66
C PHE A 22 4.40 12.31 12.92
N THR A 23 3.12 12.64 12.75
CA THR A 23 2.22 12.84 13.89
C THR A 23 2.07 11.56 14.69
N LEU A 24 1.85 10.42 14.03
CA LEU A 24 1.64 9.13 14.70
C LEU A 24 2.87 8.67 15.49
N THR A 25 4.09 8.91 15.01
CA THR A 25 5.32 8.57 15.74
C THR A 25 5.53 9.45 16.97
N HIS A 26 5.06 10.70 16.93
CA HIS A 26 5.20 11.68 18.00
C HIS A 26 4.04 11.69 19.01
N ILE A 27 3.02 10.84 18.84
CA ILE A 27 2.03 10.64 19.90
C ILE A 27 2.73 9.87 21.03
N PRO A 28 2.80 10.41 22.26
CA PRO A 28 3.37 9.70 23.39
C PRO A 28 2.70 8.35 23.51
N MET A 29 3.48 7.29 23.73
CA MET A 29 2.97 5.92 23.62
C MET A 29 1.89 5.67 24.68
N ARG A 30 0.64 5.91 24.28
CA ARG A 30 -0.58 5.67 25.05
C ARG A 30 -0.96 4.20 24.91
N ASP A 31 -1.90 3.77 25.75
CA ASP A 31 -2.50 2.44 25.71
C ASP A 31 -2.95 2.01 24.30
N ILE A 32 -3.27 2.95 23.39
CA ILE A 32 -3.66 2.70 21.99
C ILE A 32 -2.64 1.80 21.26
N THR A 33 -1.35 2.15 21.28
CA THR A 33 -0.33 1.39 20.53
C THR A 33 -0.14 0.01 21.13
N ARG A 34 -0.17 -0.08 22.47
CA ARG A 34 -0.11 -1.34 23.22
C ARG A 34 -1.32 -2.24 22.94
N ASN A 35 -2.50 -1.65 22.83
CA ASN A 35 -3.76 -2.34 22.58
C ASN A 35 -3.89 -2.79 21.11
N SER A 36 -3.14 -2.17 20.20
CA SER A 36 -3.12 -2.59 18.80
C SER A 36 -2.52 -3.99 18.60
N GLY A 37 -1.79 -4.56 19.57
CA GLY A 37 -1.17 -5.88 19.46
C GLY A 37 -0.06 -6.01 18.40
N MET A 38 0.18 -4.97 17.59
CA MET A 38 1.26 -4.91 16.64
C MET A 38 2.52 -4.39 17.33
N SER A 39 3.65 -5.06 17.13
CA SER A 39 4.91 -4.57 17.73
C SER A 39 5.28 -3.20 17.14
N ASP A 40 5.85 -2.33 17.98
CA ASP A 40 6.30 -0.99 17.56
C ASP A 40 7.24 -1.08 16.36
N LYS A 41 8.20 -2.00 16.41
CA LYS A 41 9.13 -2.31 15.31
C LYS A 41 8.41 -2.64 14.00
N THR A 42 7.33 -3.44 14.03
CA THR A 42 6.57 -3.75 12.81
C THR A 42 5.85 -2.51 12.28
N MET A 43 5.33 -1.64 13.15
CA MET A 43 4.72 -0.37 12.74
C MET A 43 5.75 0.55 12.08
N HIS A 44 6.95 0.67 12.66
CA HIS A 44 8.08 1.40 12.10
C HIS A 44 8.49 0.88 10.72
N ILE A 45 8.67 -0.44 10.57
CA ILE A 45 8.96 -1.09 9.28
C ILE A 45 7.89 -0.73 8.24
N MET A 46 6.61 -0.88 8.58
CA MET A 46 5.51 -0.62 7.65
C MET A 46 5.38 0.86 7.28
N ALA A 47 5.54 1.75 8.25
CA ALA A 47 5.46 3.19 8.05
C ALA A 47 6.55 3.67 7.08
N PHE A 48 7.80 3.27 7.33
CA PHE A 48 8.93 3.64 6.47
C PHE A 48 8.93 2.91 5.14
N PHE A 49 8.40 1.69 5.06
CA PHE A 49 8.18 0.99 3.80
C PHE A 49 7.23 1.77 2.88
N VAL A 50 6.04 2.15 3.36
CA VAL A 50 5.07 2.91 2.57
C VAL A 50 5.59 4.31 2.26
N LEU A 51 6.23 5.00 3.22
CA LEU A 51 6.82 6.31 3.02
C LEU A 51 7.86 6.28 1.89
N THR A 52 8.80 5.34 1.95
CA THR A 52 9.85 5.17 0.94
C THR A 52 9.26 4.88 -0.44
N PHE A 53 8.23 4.02 -0.49
CA PHE A 53 7.52 3.71 -1.73
C PHE A 53 6.92 4.99 -2.35
N LEU A 54 6.23 5.80 -1.56
CA LEU A 54 5.62 7.06 -2.00
C LEU A 54 6.65 8.11 -2.42
N VAL A 55 7.73 8.27 -1.64
CA VAL A 55 8.84 9.17 -1.97
C VAL A 55 9.45 8.78 -3.31
N TRP A 56 9.73 7.49 -3.54
CA TRP A 56 10.27 7.06 -4.84
C TRP A 56 9.28 7.31 -5.99
N CYS A 57 7.98 7.08 -5.77
CA CYS A 57 6.95 7.35 -6.77
C CYS A 57 6.85 8.84 -7.14
N ALA A 58 7.04 9.74 -6.17
CA ALA A 58 7.12 11.17 -6.39
C ALA A 58 8.42 11.57 -7.11
N VAL A 59 9.55 11.05 -6.63
CA VAL A 59 10.88 11.43 -7.14
C VAL A 59 11.13 10.86 -8.54
N SER A 60 10.70 9.64 -8.84
CA SER A 60 10.99 8.89 -10.07
C SER A 60 9.78 8.08 -10.56
N PRO A 61 8.68 8.73 -10.99
CA PRO A 61 7.45 8.03 -11.36
C PRO A 61 7.69 7.02 -12.50
N TYR A 62 7.16 5.79 -12.33
CA TYR A 62 7.26 4.66 -13.27
C TYR A 62 8.64 4.04 -13.47
N ARG A 63 9.68 4.55 -12.84
CA ARG A 63 11.02 3.99 -13.00
C ARG A 63 11.32 3.00 -11.88
N ARG A 64 11.97 1.90 -12.25
CA ARG A 64 12.58 1.00 -11.28
C ARG A 64 13.75 1.72 -10.61
N ILE A 65 14.11 1.26 -9.42
CA ILE A 65 15.33 1.71 -8.76
C ILE A 65 16.55 1.18 -9.52
N GLU A 66 17.49 2.07 -9.77
CA GLU A 66 18.76 1.77 -10.41
C GLU A 66 19.89 2.12 -9.43
N TRP A 67 20.51 1.11 -8.81
CA TRP A 67 21.48 1.28 -7.72
C TRP A 67 22.79 1.97 -8.12
N HIS A 68 23.11 1.99 -9.41
CA HIS A 68 24.29 2.71 -9.92
C HIS A 68 24.07 4.23 -10.01
N ARG A 69 22.84 4.74 -9.81
CA ARG A 69 22.54 6.18 -9.90
C ARG A 69 22.61 6.85 -8.54
N ALA A 70 23.32 7.98 -8.46
CA ALA A 70 23.42 8.80 -7.25
C ALA A 70 22.05 9.17 -6.64
N LYS A 71 21.04 9.40 -7.50
CA LYS A 71 19.66 9.71 -7.08
C LYS A 71 19.06 8.65 -6.12
N THR A 72 19.36 7.37 -6.35
CA THR A 72 18.91 6.26 -5.50
C THR A 72 19.48 6.41 -4.09
N TRP A 73 20.79 6.67 -4.00
CA TRP A 73 21.50 6.87 -2.74
C TRP A 73 21.07 8.15 -2.03
N TRP A 74 20.76 9.22 -2.76
CA TRP A 74 20.19 10.43 -2.18
C TRP A 74 18.83 10.17 -1.51
N VAL A 75 17.94 9.41 -2.15
CA VAL A 75 16.65 9.03 -1.55
C VAL A 75 16.85 8.18 -0.29
N PHE A 76 17.70 7.14 -0.38
CA PHE A 76 18.02 6.29 0.77
C PHE A 76 18.60 7.09 1.94
N GLY A 77 19.65 7.87 1.68
CA GLY A 77 20.33 8.68 2.70
C GLY A 77 19.42 9.73 3.32
N THR A 78 18.59 10.40 2.52
CA THR A 78 17.60 11.38 3.04
C THR A 78 16.60 10.71 3.97
N LEU A 79 16.07 9.54 3.61
CA LEU A 79 15.11 8.82 4.43
C LEU A 79 15.75 8.22 5.68
N ALA A 80 17.00 7.77 5.61
CA ALA A 80 17.76 7.32 6.77
C ALA A 80 18.00 8.47 7.76
N VAL A 81 18.45 9.64 7.28
CA VAL A 81 18.60 10.83 8.13
C VAL A 81 17.26 11.26 8.70
N TYR A 82 16.20 11.26 7.89
CA TYR A 82 14.84 11.54 8.36
C TYR A 82 14.41 10.59 9.47
N GLY A 83 14.65 9.28 9.34
CA GLY A 83 14.34 8.30 10.39
C GLY A 83 15.13 8.52 11.67
N ALA A 84 16.42 8.87 11.58
CA ALA A 84 17.22 9.21 12.76
C ALA A 84 16.71 10.48 13.45
N LEU A 85 16.31 11.50 12.67
CA LEU A 85 15.71 12.72 13.19
C LEU A 85 14.35 12.47 13.83
N ASP A 86 13.51 11.60 13.25
CA ASP A 86 12.21 11.22 13.81
C ASP A 86 12.39 10.60 15.21
N GLU A 87 13.28 9.62 15.37
CA GLU A 87 13.59 9.02 16.68
C GLU A 87 14.15 10.03 17.68
N TYR A 88 15.06 10.90 17.22
CA TYR A 88 15.60 11.95 18.08
C TYR A 88 14.51 12.93 18.55
N LEU A 89 13.60 13.34 17.65
CA LEU A 89 12.52 14.26 17.96
C LEU A 89 11.44 13.63 18.86
N GLN A 90 11.24 12.31 18.79
CA GLN A 90 10.36 11.58 19.71
C GLN A 90 10.79 11.73 21.20
N SER A 91 12.07 12.00 21.48
CA SER A 91 12.55 12.26 22.85
C SER A 91 11.90 13.47 23.51
N PHE A 92 11.54 14.48 22.72
CA PHE A 92 10.93 15.72 23.21
C PHE A 92 9.44 15.57 23.55
N VAL A 93 8.82 14.44 23.18
CA VAL A 93 7.42 14.12 23.50
C VAL A 93 7.30 12.99 24.53
N GLY A 94 8.40 12.66 25.21
CA GLY A 94 8.41 11.66 26.29
C GLY A 94 8.44 10.20 25.82
N ARG A 95 8.84 9.94 24.57
CA ARG A 95 9.21 8.59 24.10
C ARG A 95 10.72 8.41 24.23
N GLY A 96 11.18 7.21 24.55
CA GLY A 96 12.62 6.91 24.59
C GLY A 96 13.19 6.79 23.19
N THR A 97 14.37 7.38 22.94
CA THR A 97 15.12 7.14 21.70
C THR A 97 15.58 5.70 21.65
N CYS A 98 15.16 4.94 20.64
CA CYS A 98 15.46 3.52 20.54
C CYS A 98 16.21 3.23 19.24
N VAL A 99 17.43 2.71 19.37
CA VAL A 99 18.22 2.32 18.19
C VAL A 99 17.52 1.20 17.39
N ASP A 100 16.77 0.33 18.06
CA ASP A 100 16.02 -0.73 17.39
C ASP A 100 14.91 -0.18 16.47
N ASP A 101 14.26 0.92 16.84
CA ASP A 101 13.20 1.53 16.04
C ASP A 101 13.80 2.26 14.82
N PHE A 102 14.98 2.87 14.98
CA PHE A 102 15.77 3.34 13.84
C PHE A 102 16.16 2.20 12.88
N ILE A 103 16.61 1.05 13.40
CA ILE A 103 16.93 -0.13 12.58
C ILE A 103 15.67 -0.63 11.85
N ALA A 104 14.52 -0.64 12.53
CA ALA A 104 13.22 -0.97 11.93
C ALA A 104 12.87 -0.02 10.77
N ASN A 105 13.11 1.29 10.93
CA ASN A 105 12.94 2.29 9.88
C ASN A 105 13.84 1.98 8.67
N LEU A 106 15.13 1.69 8.88
CA LEU A 106 16.08 1.31 7.83
C LEU A 106 15.66 0.04 7.09
N PHE A 107 15.12 -0.95 7.82
CA PHE A 107 14.63 -2.18 7.22
C PHE A 107 13.41 -1.92 6.31
N GLY A 108 12.46 -1.10 6.76
CA GLY A 108 11.32 -0.65 5.96
C GLY A 108 11.76 0.07 4.67
N ILE A 109 12.70 1.01 4.77
CA ILE A 109 13.30 1.72 3.62
C ILE A 109 13.91 0.71 2.64
N THR A 110 14.74 -0.20 3.14
CA THR A 110 15.46 -1.19 2.31
C THR A 110 14.49 -2.13 1.60
N LEU A 111 13.46 -2.63 2.29
CA LEU A 111 12.44 -3.49 1.70
C LEU A 111 11.69 -2.79 0.55
N ALA A 112 11.25 -1.54 0.76
CA ALA A 112 10.55 -0.79 -0.27
C ALA A 112 11.43 -0.57 -1.51
N MET A 113 12.70 -0.24 -1.28
CA MET A 113 13.66 -0.08 -2.37
C MET A 113 13.95 -1.40 -3.10
N GLY A 114 14.03 -2.52 -2.38
CA GLY A 114 14.16 -3.86 -2.96
C GLY A 114 12.98 -4.19 -3.89
N VAL A 115 11.74 -4.01 -3.42
CA VAL A 115 10.53 -4.22 -4.22
C VAL A 115 10.55 -3.35 -5.49
N LEU A 116 10.90 -2.07 -5.37
CA LEU A 116 10.97 -1.12 -6.48
C LEU A 116 12.16 -1.36 -7.43
N SER A 117 13.16 -2.12 -7.00
CA SER A 117 14.28 -2.55 -7.86
C SER A 117 13.88 -3.70 -8.76
N VAL A 118 13.14 -4.67 -8.22
CA VAL A 118 12.76 -5.91 -8.92
C VAL A 118 11.54 -5.67 -9.82
N PHE A 119 10.51 -5.01 -9.31
CA PHE A 119 9.21 -4.93 -9.97
C PHE A 119 8.98 -3.59 -10.66
N HIS A 120 8.25 -3.62 -11.78
CA HIS A 120 7.70 -2.38 -12.36
C HIS A 120 6.62 -1.77 -11.46
N PHE A 121 6.39 -0.47 -11.61
CA PHE A 121 5.47 0.33 -10.78
C PHE A 121 4.14 -0.36 -10.40
N TRP A 122 3.40 -0.95 -11.35
CA TRP A 122 2.09 -1.55 -11.05
C TRP A 122 2.20 -2.84 -10.25
N SER A 123 3.17 -3.69 -10.59
CA SER A 123 3.45 -4.91 -9.82
C SER A 123 3.99 -4.56 -8.43
N ALA A 124 4.90 -3.58 -8.35
CA ALA A 124 5.45 -3.09 -7.09
C ALA A 124 4.35 -2.52 -6.18
N LEU A 125 3.44 -1.71 -6.72
CA LEU A 125 2.30 -1.14 -5.99
C LEU A 125 1.34 -2.24 -5.52
N LEU A 126 1.06 -3.22 -6.37
CA LEU A 126 0.18 -4.35 -6.04
C LEU A 126 0.77 -5.21 -4.92
N ILE A 127 2.05 -5.58 -5.01
CA ILE A 127 2.76 -6.36 -4.00
C ILE A 127 2.83 -5.59 -2.68
N SER A 128 3.17 -4.29 -2.75
CA SER A 128 3.25 -3.44 -1.56
C SER A 128 1.89 -3.29 -0.87
N ALA A 129 0.81 -3.11 -1.63
CA ALA A 129 -0.54 -3.06 -1.09
C ALA A 129 -0.95 -4.41 -0.48
N ALA A 130 -0.73 -5.52 -1.17
CA ALA A 130 -1.05 -6.86 -0.66
C ALA A 130 -0.27 -7.19 0.63
N ALA A 131 1.03 -6.90 0.67
CA ALA A 131 1.86 -7.09 1.85
C ALA A 131 1.39 -6.22 3.02
N SER A 132 1.06 -4.94 2.77
CA SER A 132 0.52 -4.06 3.80
C SER A 132 -0.81 -4.56 4.34
N ILE A 133 -1.68 -5.05 3.45
CA ILE A 133 -2.97 -5.63 3.84
C ILE A 133 -2.76 -6.84 4.73
N PHE A 134 -1.89 -7.75 4.33
CA PHE A 134 -1.57 -8.94 5.09
C PHE A 134 -1.05 -8.61 6.49
N VAL A 135 -0.04 -7.75 6.57
CA VAL A 135 0.63 -7.40 7.82
C VAL A 135 -0.35 -6.69 8.76
N ILE A 136 -1.05 -5.67 8.30
CA ILE A 136 -1.96 -4.92 9.16
C ILE A 136 -3.14 -5.80 9.58
N SER A 137 -3.79 -6.55 8.67
CA SER A 137 -4.94 -7.39 9.04
C SER A 137 -4.59 -8.51 10.03
N ASN A 138 -3.41 -9.13 9.92
CA ASN A 138 -3.04 -10.24 10.79
C ASN A 138 -2.30 -9.83 12.05
N MET A 139 -1.49 -8.76 12.00
CA MET A 139 -0.65 -8.37 13.13
C MET A 139 -1.25 -7.24 13.97
N SER A 140 -2.25 -6.51 13.48
CA SER A 140 -2.92 -5.45 14.25
C SER A 140 -4.26 -5.89 14.83
N ASN A 141 -4.64 -5.30 15.96
CA ASN A 141 -5.86 -5.54 16.73
C ASN A 141 -6.71 -4.27 16.73
N LEU A 142 -7.09 -3.81 15.54
CA LEU A 142 -7.84 -2.56 15.40
C LEU A 142 -9.18 -2.59 16.15
N THR A 143 -9.76 -3.76 16.39
CA THR A 143 -10.99 -3.93 17.17
C THR A 143 -10.80 -3.63 18.66
N ALA A 144 -9.59 -3.78 19.19
CA ALA A 144 -9.25 -3.47 20.58
C ALA A 144 -9.08 -1.95 20.84
N LEU A 145 -9.07 -1.13 19.79
CA LEU A 145 -8.93 0.33 19.89
C LEU A 145 -10.27 1.00 20.25
N TYR A 146 -10.85 0.67 21.41
CA TYR A 146 -12.09 1.31 21.89
C TYR A 146 -11.92 2.84 22.03
N PRO A 147 -12.93 3.66 21.67
CA PRO A 147 -14.24 3.34 21.09
C PRO A 147 -14.25 3.24 19.55
N HIS A 148 -13.09 3.13 18.90
CA HIS A 148 -12.91 3.27 17.46
C HIS A 148 -13.06 1.96 16.67
N PHE A 149 -14.05 1.13 17.00
CA PHE A 149 -14.32 -0.16 16.32
C PHE A 149 -14.55 0.01 14.80
N HIS A 150 -15.06 1.16 14.36
CA HIS A 150 -15.28 1.48 12.96
C HIS A 150 -13.98 1.58 12.13
N LEU A 151 -12.81 1.77 12.76
CA LEU A 151 -11.53 1.83 12.05
C LEU A 151 -11.22 0.51 11.35
N ASN A 152 -11.52 -0.62 11.99
CA ASN A 152 -11.27 -1.94 11.40
C ASN A 152 -12.16 -2.16 10.16
N THR A 153 -13.44 -1.79 10.25
CA THR A 153 -14.39 -1.85 9.14
C THR A 153 -13.97 -0.92 7.99
N ALA A 154 -13.66 0.34 8.30
CA ALA A 154 -13.22 1.32 7.31
C ALA A 154 -11.91 0.89 6.62
N TYR A 155 -11.00 0.30 7.38
CA TYR A 155 -9.76 -0.27 6.87
C TYR A 155 -10.05 -1.42 5.89
N HIS A 156 -10.81 -2.44 6.28
CA HIS A 156 -11.12 -3.57 5.39
C HIS A 156 -11.87 -3.12 4.12
N PHE A 157 -12.81 -2.18 4.22
CA PHE A 157 -13.46 -1.61 3.04
C PHE A 157 -12.45 -0.95 2.10
N SER A 158 -11.71 0.03 2.61
CA SER A 158 -10.85 0.90 1.80
C SER A 158 -9.63 0.16 1.25
N ALA A 159 -9.03 -0.73 2.04
CA ALA A 159 -7.86 -1.50 1.66
C ALA A 159 -8.17 -2.48 0.52
N TYR A 160 -9.26 -3.25 0.63
CA TYR A 160 -9.63 -4.21 -0.41
C TYR A 160 -10.22 -3.53 -1.66
N ALA A 161 -10.92 -2.40 -1.51
CA ALA A 161 -11.31 -1.57 -2.64
C ALA A 161 -10.07 -1.03 -3.39
N ALA A 162 -9.08 -0.49 -2.67
CA ALA A 162 -7.84 0.00 -3.26
C ALA A 162 -7.04 -1.11 -3.95
N LEU A 163 -6.87 -2.27 -3.30
CA LEU A 163 -6.22 -3.44 -3.89
C LEU A 163 -6.92 -3.87 -5.18
N CYS A 164 -8.25 -3.93 -5.18
CA CYS A 164 -9.04 -4.27 -6.35
C CYS A 164 -8.85 -3.25 -7.49
N LEU A 165 -8.87 -1.95 -7.20
CA LEU A 165 -8.61 -0.92 -8.21
C LEU A 165 -7.19 -1.01 -8.79
N ILE A 166 -6.18 -1.26 -7.95
CA ILE A 166 -4.79 -1.47 -8.39
C ILE A 166 -4.70 -2.69 -9.29
N TRP A 167 -5.36 -3.79 -8.91
CA TRP A 167 -5.40 -5.03 -9.68
C TRP A 167 -6.11 -4.84 -11.03
N ILE A 168 -7.27 -4.17 -11.05
CA ILE A 168 -7.99 -3.84 -12.29
C ILE A 168 -7.08 -3.02 -13.23
N GLN A 169 -6.37 -2.03 -12.70
CA GLN A 169 -5.41 -1.24 -13.48
C GLN A 169 -4.20 -2.05 -13.95
N HIS A 170 -3.83 -3.11 -13.21
CA HIS A 170 -2.76 -4.01 -13.58
C HIS A 170 -3.20 -4.96 -14.71
N ILE A 171 -4.35 -5.61 -14.59
CA ILE A 171 -4.88 -6.53 -15.62
C ILE A 171 -5.17 -5.78 -16.92
N ASP A 172 -5.75 -4.58 -16.88
CA ASP A 172 -6.09 -3.82 -18.10
C ASP A 172 -4.86 -3.52 -18.97
N ARG A 173 -3.66 -3.49 -18.37
CA ARG A 173 -2.39 -3.25 -19.07
C ARG A 173 -1.73 -4.51 -19.63
N HIS A 174 -2.01 -5.67 -19.04
CA HIS A 174 -1.28 -6.90 -19.33
C HIS A 174 -2.17 -7.99 -19.93
N LEU A 175 -3.48 -7.95 -19.66
CA LEU A 175 -4.47 -8.95 -20.05
C LEU A 175 -5.54 -8.29 -20.92
N TYR A 176 -5.64 -8.71 -22.19
CA TYR A 176 -6.67 -8.25 -23.12
C TYR A 176 -8.00 -8.98 -22.89
N LEU A 177 -8.64 -8.75 -21.74
CA LEU A 177 -9.87 -9.44 -21.33
C LEU A 177 -11.15 -8.66 -21.62
N SER A 178 -11.06 -7.50 -22.28
CA SER A 178 -12.20 -6.59 -22.48
C SER A 178 -13.33 -7.15 -23.37
N SER A 179 -13.05 -8.19 -24.17
CA SER A 179 -14.05 -8.81 -25.05
C SER A 179 -15.07 -9.67 -24.28
N ASN A 180 -14.65 -10.40 -23.24
CA ASN A 180 -15.52 -11.28 -22.48
C ASN A 180 -15.86 -10.67 -21.11
N ARG A 181 -17.08 -10.13 -21.00
CA ARG A 181 -17.55 -9.43 -19.79
C ARG A 181 -17.52 -10.32 -18.55
N ALA A 182 -17.93 -11.59 -18.66
CA ALA A 182 -17.96 -12.50 -17.53
C ALA A 182 -16.55 -12.86 -17.07
N ALA A 183 -15.65 -13.16 -18.02
CA ALA A 183 -14.25 -13.44 -17.71
C ALA A 183 -13.55 -12.24 -17.05
N TRP A 184 -13.80 -11.02 -17.53
CA TRP A 184 -13.25 -9.82 -16.93
C TRP A 184 -13.69 -9.63 -15.48
N LEU A 185 -14.98 -9.81 -15.18
CA LEU A 185 -15.52 -9.69 -13.81
C LEU A 185 -14.87 -10.71 -12.87
N LEU A 186 -14.78 -11.97 -13.30
CA LEU A 186 -14.14 -13.04 -12.52
C LEU A 186 -12.68 -12.72 -12.23
N VAL A 187 -11.91 -12.32 -13.25
CA VAL A 187 -10.49 -11.98 -13.09
C VAL A 187 -10.30 -10.73 -12.24
N ALA A 188 -11.12 -9.71 -12.38
CA ALA A 188 -11.06 -8.47 -11.59
C ALA A 188 -11.29 -8.69 -10.09
N ALA A 189 -12.11 -9.68 -9.71
CA ALA A 189 -12.35 -10.02 -8.32
C ALA A 189 -11.38 -11.08 -7.77
N ALA A 190 -10.76 -11.89 -8.63
CA ALA A 190 -9.98 -13.07 -8.22
C ALA A 190 -8.86 -12.77 -7.23
N LEU A 191 -7.95 -11.83 -7.55
CA LEU A 191 -6.80 -11.54 -6.68
C LEU A 191 -7.21 -10.94 -5.33
N PRO A 192 -8.08 -9.91 -5.25
CA PRO A 192 -8.54 -9.39 -3.96
C PRO A 192 -9.27 -10.43 -3.10
N LEU A 193 -10.09 -11.30 -3.71
CA LEU A 193 -10.77 -12.38 -2.98
C LEU A 193 -9.79 -13.46 -2.50
N ALA A 194 -8.81 -13.82 -3.32
CA ALA A 194 -7.75 -14.75 -2.91
C ALA A 194 -6.94 -14.16 -1.74
N MET A 195 -6.65 -12.85 -1.77
CA MET A 195 -5.99 -12.16 -0.68
C MET A 195 -6.83 -12.16 0.60
N LEU A 196 -8.15 -11.95 0.49
CA LEU A 196 -9.07 -11.99 1.62
C LEU A 196 -9.11 -13.39 2.26
N GLY A 197 -9.18 -14.43 1.43
CA GLY A 197 -9.08 -15.82 1.87
C GLY A 197 -7.76 -16.11 2.58
N LEU A 198 -6.64 -15.64 2.02
CA LEU A 198 -5.32 -15.79 2.62
C LEU A 198 -5.23 -15.12 4.00
N VAL A 199 -5.75 -13.90 4.15
CA VAL A 199 -5.81 -13.21 5.44
C VAL A 199 -6.67 -13.97 6.44
N ALA A 200 -7.85 -14.44 6.03
CA ALA A 200 -8.73 -15.19 6.91
C ALA A 200 -8.12 -16.53 7.37
N VAL A 201 -7.41 -17.23 6.49
CA VAL A 201 -6.71 -18.48 6.82
C VAL A 201 -5.48 -18.23 7.69
N ALA A 202 -4.78 -17.11 7.50
CA ALA A 202 -3.59 -16.77 8.28
C ALA A 202 -3.92 -16.27 9.70
N ALA A 203 -5.09 -15.66 9.92
CA ALA A 203 -5.45 -15.02 11.18
C ALA A 203 -5.26 -15.89 12.44
N PRO A 204 -5.63 -17.19 12.47
CA PRO A 204 -5.41 -18.05 13.63
C PRO A 204 -3.92 -18.24 14.00
N PHE A 205 -3.00 -18.12 13.03
CA PHE A 205 -1.56 -18.23 13.28
C PHE A 205 -0.98 -16.98 13.98
N PHE A 206 -1.77 -15.91 14.09
CA PHE A 206 -1.42 -14.65 14.77
C PHE A 206 -2.34 -14.39 15.97
N ASP A 207 -2.99 -15.42 16.51
CA ASP A 207 -3.96 -15.33 17.61
C ASP A 207 -5.11 -14.33 17.33
N LYS A 208 -5.51 -14.20 16.06
CA LYS A 208 -6.63 -13.36 15.63
C LYS A 208 -7.88 -14.17 15.37
N THR A 209 -9.02 -13.63 15.79
CA THR A 209 -10.33 -14.10 15.36
C THR A 209 -10.77 -13.34 14.12
N VAL A 210 -11.25 -14.05 13.11
CA VAL A 210 -11.78 -13.43 11.90
C VAL A 210 -13.23 -13.05 12.13
N TRP A 211 -13.53 -11.76 12.13
CA TRP A 211 -14.89 -11.27 12.28
C TRP A 211 -15.59 -11.31 10.92
N TRP A 212 -16.79 -11.89 10.87
CA TRP A 212 -17.56 -11.97 9.64
C TRP A 212 -17.87 -10.59 9.05
N MET A 213 -17.99 -9.56 9.91
CA MET A 213 -18.20 -8.17 9.49
C MET A 213 -17.02 -7.64 8.66
N ASP A 214 -15.79 -8.03 8.98
CA ASP A 214 -14.60 -7.60 8.24
C ASP A 214 -14.56 -8.24 6.85
N ILE A 215 -14.90 -9.54 6.77
CA ILE A 215 -15.05 -10.27 5.51
C ILE A 215 -16.13 -9.62 4.65
N ALA A 216 -17.33 -9.41 5.21
CA ALA A 216 -18.46 -8.82 4.49
C ALA A 216 -18.12 -7.42 3.96
N THR A 217 -17.43 -6.62 4.77
CA THR A 217 -17.03 -5.26 4.39
C THR A 217 -15.94 -5.27 3.31
N ALA A 218 -14.97 -6.18 3.39
CA ALA A 218 -13.96 -6.36 2.35
C ALA A 218 -14.60 -6.80 1.03
N ILE A 219 -15.53 -7.76 1.05
CA ILE A 219 -16.31 -8.20 -0.13
C ILE A 219 -17.08 -7.03 -0.73
N PHE A 220 -17.73 -6.22 0.11
CA PHE A 220 -18.45 -5.03 -0.35
C PHE A 220 -17.51 -4.01 -1.01
N GLY A 221 -16.32 -3.78 -0.44
CA GLY A 221 -15.27 -2.93 -1.04
C GLY A 221 -14.79 -3.44 -2.41
N ILE A 222 -14.59 -4.75 -2.55
CA ILE A 222 -14.22 -5.39 -3.83
C ILE A 222 -15.35 -5.21 -4.85
N ALA A 223 -16.59 -5.53 -4.48
CA ALA A 223 -17.75 -5.42 -5.36
C ALA A 223 -17.97 -3.97 -5.85
N ALA A 224 -17.86 -3.00 -4.94
CA ALA A 224 -17.95 -1.58 -5.27
C ALA A 224 -16.87 -1.14 -6.26
N ALA A 225 -15.61 -1.54 -6.03
CA ALA A 225 -14.48 -1.23 -6.91
C ALA A 225 -14.66 -1.82 -8.32
N VAL A 226 -15.11 -3.08 -8.43
CA VAL A 226 -15.40 -3.74 -9.70
C VAL A 226 -16.55 -3.03 -10.44
N LEU A 227 -17.65 -2.73 -9.75
CA LEU A 227 -18.83 -2.08 -10.33
C LEU A 227 -18.49 -0.67 -10.85
N ILE A 228 -17.85 0.15 -10.02
CA ILE A 228 -17.45 1.52 -10.40
C ILE A 228 -16.50 1.50 -11.59
N SER A 229 -15.51 0.60 -11.59
CA SER A 229 -14.59 0.44 -12.71
C SER A 229 -15.34 0.07 -14.00
N ARG A 230 -16.30 -0.86 -13.90
CA ARG A 230 -17.11 -1.29 -15.05
C ARG A 230 -17.96 -0.17 -15.61
N LEU A 231 -18.63 0.60 -14.75
CA LEU A 231 -19.43 1.77 -15.14
C LEU A 231 -18.55 2.82 -15.80
N THR A 232 -17.36 3.08 -15.24
CA THR A 232 -16.39 4.02 -15.81
C THR A 232 -15.95 3.59 -17.21
N PHE A 233 -15.65 2.31 -17.44
CA PHE A 233 -15.31 1.80 -18.76
C PHE A 233 -16.47 1.88 -19.75
N ALA A 234 -17.71 1.65 -19.29
CA ALA A 234 -18.88 1.78 -20.15
C ALA A 234 -19.13 3.24 -20.57
N LEU A 235 -18.99 4.19 -19.66
CA LEU A 235 -19.21 5.62 -19.91
C LEU A 235 -18.11 6.27 -20.76
N THR A 236 -16.87 5.84 -20.60
CA THR A 236 -15.73 6.45 -21.30
C THR A 236 -15.57 5.96 -22.74
N GLY A 237 -16.33 4.96 -23.18
CA GLY A 237 -16.28 4.44 -24.54
C GLY A 237 -14.90 3.92 -24.96
N ASN A 238 -13.99 3.72 -24.01
CA ASN A 238 -12.58 3.40 -24.24
C ASN A 238 -12.42 1.92 -24.63
N ILE A 239 -12.96 1.57 -25.80
CA ILE A 239 -12.40 0.53 -26.62
C ILE A 239 -11.14 1.17 -27.20
N SER A 240 -10.03 1.15 -26.45
CA SER A 240 -8.75 1.50 -27.05
C SER A 240 -8.59 0.56 -28.24
N PRO A 241 -8.52 1.05 -29.49
CA PRO A 241 -8.29 0.16 -30.62
C PRO A 241 -6.99 -0.58 -30.32
N PRO A 242 -6.91 -1.88 -30.62
CA PRO A 242 -5.69 -2.65 -30.39
C PRO A 242 -4.54 -1.85 -30.99
N LEU A 243 -3.50 -1.59 -30.19
CA LEU A 243 -2.22 -1.14 -30.72
C LEU A 243 -1.87 -2.18 -31.77
N LYS A 244 -2.12 -1.86 -33.06
CA LYS A 244 -1.67 -2.66 -34.18
C LYS A 244 -0.19 -2.80 -33.93
N ASN A 245 0.23 -4.01 -33.52
CA ASN A 245 1.62 -4.34 -33.34
C ASN A 245 2.31 -3.86 -34.60
N GLY A 246 3.10 -2.80 -34.45
CA GLY A 246 3.89 -2.25 -35.52
C GLY A 246 4.66 -3.42 -36.08
N THR A 247 4.37 -3.72 -37.33
CA THR A 247 5.21 -4.52 -38.20
C THR A 247 6.65 -4.18 -37.88
N LYS A 248 7.41 -5.18 -37.42
CA LYS A 248 8.87 -5.12 -37.46
C LYS A 248 9.21 -4.74 -38.90
N LYS A 249 9.66 -3.51 -39.13
CA LYS A 249 10.32 -3.20 -40.39
C LYS A 249 11.61 -4.05 -40.44
N PRO A 250 11.90 -4.67 -41.59
CA PRO A 250 13.08 -5.49 -41.78
C PRO A 250 14.37 -4.70 -41.55
#